data_AF-A0A7S2E9E4-F1
#
_entry.id   AF-A0A7S2E9E4-F1
#
_cell.length_a   1.000
_cell.length_b   1.000
_cell.length_c   1.000
_cell.angle_alpha   90.00
_cell.angle_beta   90.00
_cell.angle_gamma   90.00
#
_symmetry.space_group_name_H-M   'P 1'
#
loop_
_entity.id
_entity.type
_entity.pdbx_description
1 polymer ?
#
loop_
_entity_poly.entity_id
_entity_poly.type
_entity_poly.pdbx_seq_one_letter_code
_entity_poly.pdbx_strand_id
1 'polypeptide(L)'
;AGGTGVDRQSIMAKSAEFAKREGRPQLRHLLLPRTTGFNACLESLREASPDVYDITMAHRGYDGTPPSALDTSWLSTLWSLVRARRPSEVHLRIRRHTMEEVLNDARWLDGRWAEKDRLLGHFARHGRFPADPRGYGSRGRVYETRTHCIEGSIAGLCRLAMLPFAIPILLLFAVPLSWVVLWLWLPPWAPP
;
A
#
# COMPACT_ATOMS: atom_id res chain seq x y z
N ALA A 1 -28.46 -12.38 8.88
CA ALA A 1 -27.50 -13.22 9.65
C ALA A 1 -26.11 -12.95 9.13
N GLY A 2 -25.09 -12.52 9.87
CA GLY A 2 -24.94 -12.13 11.27
C GLY A 2 -23.51 -11.60 11.36
N GLY A 3 -23.33 -10.30 11.10
CA GLY A 3 -22.04 -9.65 11.30
C GLY A 3 -21.91 -9.33 12.79
N THR A 4 -20.89 -9.86 13.44
CA THR A 4 -20.54 -9.55 14.83
C THR A 4 -20.22 -8.06 14.95
N GLY A 5 -21.27 -7.24 15.15
CA GLY A 5 -21.18 -5.82 15.42
C GLY A 5 -20.62 -5.58 16.82
N VAL A 6 -19.35 -5.94 17.02
CA VAL A 6 -18.64 -5.54 18.24
C VAL A 6 -18.48 -4.03 18.15
N ASP A 7 -19.20 -3.32 19.01
CA ASP A 7 -19.18 -1.87 19.11
C ASP A 7 -17.74 -1.37 19.25
N ARG A 8 -17.35 -0.41 18.42
CA ARG A 8 -16.00 0.15 18.33
C ARG A 8 -15.54 0.71 19.67
N GLN A 9 -16.42 1.42 20.37
CA GLN A 9 -16.08 2.02 21.66
C GLN A 9 -15.73 0.92 22.66
N SER A 10 -16.47 -0.20 22.64
CA SER A 10 -16.14 -1.38 23.44
C SER A 10 -14.75 -1.98 23.12
N ILE A 11 -14.33 -2.00 21.85
CA ILE A 11 -13.00 -2.51 21.46
C ILE A 11 -11.89 -1.58 21.95
N MET A 12 -12.08 -0.27 21.78
CA MET A 12 -11.10 0.73 22.23
C MET A 12 -10.99 0.75 23.75
N ALA A 13 -12.12 0.66 24.46
CA ALA A 13 -12.15 0.57 25.92
C ALA A 13 -11.39 -0.67 26.41
N LYS A 14 -11.67 -1.86 25.84
CA LYS A 14 -10.94 -3.10 26.17
C LYS A 14 -9.44 -2.98 25.89
N SER A 15 -9.06 -2.34 24.79
CA SER A 15 -7.64 -2.10 24.47
C SER A 15 -6.99 -1.15 25.48
N ALA A 16 -7.70 -0.12 25.94
CA ALA A 16 -7.20 0.85 26.92
C ALA A 16 -7.06 0.24 28.32
N GLU A 17 -8.04 -0.56 28.74
CA GLU A 17 -7.98 -1.34 29.99
C GLU A 17 -6.81 -2.33 29.97
N PHE A 18 -6.65 -3.07 28.86
CA PHE A 18 -5.50 -3.95 28.67
C PHE A 18 -4.18 -3.19 28.70
N ALA A 19 -4.10 -2.04 28.03
CA ALA A 19 -2.92 -1.19 28.07
C ALA A 19 -2.56 -0.76 29.49
N LYS A 20 -3.57 -0.41 30.30
CA LYS A 20 -3.39 -0.01 31.70
C LYS A 20 -2.89 -1.16 32.56
N ARG A 21 -3.45 -2.37 32.36
CA ARG A 21 -3.06 -3.56 33.11
C ARG A 21 -1.62 -3.99 32.83
N GLU A 22 -1.20 -3.95 31.57
CA GLU A 22 0.13 -4.37 31.14
C GLU A 22 1.18 -3.24 31.20
N GLY A 23 0.82 -2.04 31.68
CA GLY A 23 1.73 -0.89 31.74
C GLY A 23 2.19 -0.37 30.36
N ARG A 24 1.36 -0.55 29.33
CA ARG A 24 1.62 -0.17 27.93
C ARG A 24 1.08 1.23 27.62
N PRO A 25 1.54 1.88 26.53
CA PRO A 25 1.09 3.23 26.17
C PRO A 25 -0.42 3.29 25.94
N GLN A 26 -1.04 4.35 26.45
CA GLN A 26 -2.45 4.66 26.22
C GLN A 26 -2.60 5.35 24.86
N LEU A 27 -3.26 4.68 23.91
CA LEU A 27 -3.48 5.16 22.55
C LEU A 27 -4.92 5.62 22.38
N ARG A 28 -5.15 6.70 21.62
CA ARG A 28 -6.47 7.31 21.42
C ARG A 28 -7.03 7.07 20.02
N HIS A 29 -6.16 7.02 19.03
CA HIS A 29 -6.50 6.86 17.62
C HIS A 29 -6.19 5.44 17.13
N LEU A 30 -5.40 4.67 17.87
CA LEU A 30 -4.97 3.31 17.51
C LEU A 30 -5.32 2.29 18.59
N LEU A 31 -5.45 1.04 18.18
CA LEU A 31 -5.45 -0.10 19.10
C LEU A 31 -4.00 -0.50 19.40
N LEU A 32 -3.79 -1.17 20.53
CA LEU A 32 -2.47 -1.71 20.86
C LEU A 32 -1.99 -2.72 19.81
N PRO A 33 -0.69 -2.71 19.47
CA PRO A 33 -0.15 -3.69 18.54
C PRO A 33 -0.15 -5.09 19.14
N ARG A 34 -0.31 -6.08 18.24
CA ARG A 34 -0.11 -7.51 18.53
C ARG A 34 1.38 -7.81 18.54
N THR A 35 2.01 -7.67 19.71
CA THR A 35 3.45 -7.87 19.91
C THR A 35 3.88 -9.31 19.72
N THR A 36 3.11 -10.29 20.22
CA THR A 36 3.47 -11.71 20.16
C THR A 36 3.65 -12.22 18.73
N GLY A 37 2.68 -11.94 17.85
CA GLY A 37 2.75 -12.36 16.45
C GLY A 37 3.86 -11.65 15.68
N PHE A 38 4.05 -10.35 15.95
CA PHE A 38 5.15 -9.59 15.36
C PHE A 38 6.51 -10.19 15.73
N ASN A 39 6.75 -10.46 17.02
CA ASN A 39 7.99 -11.06 17.50
C ASN A 39 8.21 -12.46 16.94
N ALA A 40 7.15 -13.28 16.83
CA ALA A 40 7.25 -14.61 16.20
C ALA A 40 7.67 -14.53 14.72
N CYS A 41 7.13 -13.55 13.97
CA CYS A 41 7.55 -13.31 12.59
C CYS A 41 9.00 -12.83 12.51
N LEU A 42 9.43 -11.95 13.42
CA LEU A 42 10.81 -11.47 13.46
C LEU A 42 11.80 -12.61 13.73
N GLU A 43 11.48 -13.50 14.67
CA GLU A 43 12.34 -14.65 14.99
C GLU A 43 12.49 -15.57 13.78
N SER A 44 11.39 -15.84 13.05
CA SER A 44 11.40 -16.69 11.86
C SER A 44 12.18 -16.08 10.69
N LEU A 45 12.31 -14.76 10.64
CA LEU A 45 12.99 -14.02 9.57
C LEU A 45 14.39 -13.54 9.97
N ARG A 46 14.88 -13.95 11.14
CA ARG A 46 16.13 -13.46 11.72
C ARG A 46 17.35 -13.71 10.83
N GLU A 47 17.41 -14.85 10.16
CA GLU A 47 18.51 -15.19 9.25
C GLU A 47 18.51 -14.35 7.97
N ALA A 48 17.30 -14.05 7.44
CA ALA A 48 17.15 -13.25 6.23
C ALA A 48 17.43 -11.75 6.46
N SER A 49 17.38 -11.30 7.73
CA SER A 49 17.57 -9.91 8.16
C SER A 49 16.87 -8.87 7.26
N PRO A 50 15.53 -8.98 7.07
CA PRO A 50 14.82 -8.07 6.19
C PRO A 50 14.67 -6.67 6.79
N ASP A 51 14.57 -5.67 5.91
CA ASP A 51 14.17 -4.31 6.32
C ASP A 51 12.69 -4.25 6.70
N VAL A 52 12.39 -3.59 7.83
CA VAL A 52 11.03 -3.39 8.32
C VAL A 52 10.49 -2.04 7.83
N TYR A 53 9.47 -2.10 6.99
CA TYR A 53 8.79 -0.90 6.48
C TYR A 53 7.62 -0.51 7.38
N ASP A 54 7.74 0.66 7.99
CA ASP A 54 6.71 1.30 8.80
C ASP A 54 5.89 2.27 7.94
N ILE A 55 4.62 1.93 7.70
CA ILE A 55 3.70 2.72 6.88
C ILE A 55 2.57 3.27 7.75
N THR A 56 2.34 4.58 7.66
CA THR A 56 1.19 5.27 8.27
C THR A 56 0.42 5.99 7.19
N MET A 57 -0.89 5.77 7.15
CA MET A 57 -1.80 6.31 6.15
C MET A 57 -2.90 7.12 6.81
N ALA A 58 -3.23 8.27 6.22
CA ALA A 58 -4.41 9.04 6.58
C ALA A 58 -5.04 9.63 5.31
N HIS A 59 -6.37 9.70 5.28
CA HIS A 59 -7.11 10.33 4.18
C HIS A 59 -7.46 11.76 4.54
N ARG A 60 -7.63 12.62 3.53
CA ARG A 60 -8.16 13.97 3.73
C ARG A 60 -9.52 13.91 4.43
N GLY A 61 -9.72 14.78 5.43
CA GLY A 61 -10.94 14.81 6.23
C GLY A 61 -10.99 13.79 7.38
N TYR A 62 -9.88 13.13 7.70
CA TYR A 62 -9.76 12.34 8.91
C TYR A 62 -9.98 13.20 10.16
N ASP A 63 -10.93 12.82 11.00
CA ASP A 63 -11.38 13.57 12.19
C ASP A 63 -10.74 13.08 13.50
N GLY A 64 -9.79 12.14 13.42
CA GLY A 64 -9.21 11.48 14.59
C GLY A 64 -9.93 10.18 14.95
N THR A 65 -11.06 9.87 14.33
CA THR A 65 -11.72 8.58 14.50
C THR A 65 -11.36 7.65 13.34
N PRO A 66 -10.78 6.48 13.62
CA PRO A 66 -10.58 5.50 12.56
C PRO A 66 -11.93 5.08 11.96
N PRO A 67 -11.99 4.82 10.64
CA PRO A 67 -13.23 4.50 9.94
C PRO A 67 -13.99 3.38 10.65
N SER A 68 -15.32 3.51 10.74
CA SER A 68 -16.14 2.38 11.18
C SER A 68 -16.00 1.22 10.19
N ALA A 69 -16.20 -0.02 10.61
CA ALA A 69 -16.14 -1.17 9.69
C ALA A 69 -17.14 -1.06 8.52
N LEU A 70 -18.19 -0.25 8.69
CA LEU A 70 -19.16 0.13 7.65
C LEU A 70 -18.60 1.17 6.68
N ASP A 71 -17.78 2.11 7.15
CA ASP A 71 -17.07 3.07 6.29
C ASP A 71 -15.98 2.41 5.46
N THR A 72 -15.32 1.35 5.95
CA THR A 72 -14.32 0.62 5.15
C THR A 72 -14.91 -0.11 3.93
N SER A 73 -16.23 -0.11 3.76
CA SER A 73 -16.94 -0.61 2.56
C SER A 73 -16.43 -0.01 1.25
N TRP A 74 -15.95 1.25 1.27
CA TRP A 74 -15.39 1.86 0.06
C TRP A 74 -14.05 1.22 -0.36
N LEU A 75 -13.32 0.56 0.54
CA LEU A 75 -12.06 -0.14 0.24
C LEU A 75 -12.28 -1.57 -0.27
N SER A 76 -13.39 -2.23 0.10
CA SER A 76 -13.55 -3.67 -0.07
C SER A 76 -14.31 -4.11 -1.32
N THR A 77 -14.92 -3.19 -2.08
CA THR A 77 -15.81 -3.57 -3.18
C THR A 77 -15.35 -3.02 -4.54
N LEU A 78 -15.20 -3.90 -5.54
CA LEU A 78 -14.99 -3.54 -6.96
C LEU A 78 -16.01 -2.48 -7.46
N TRP A 79 -17.23 -2.50 -6.93
CA TRP A 79 -18.29 -1.52 -7.21
C TRP A 79 -17.99 -0.10 -6.69
N SER A 80 -17.27 0.02 -5.56
CA SER A 80 -16.79 1.32 -5.03
C SER A 80 -15.76 1.95 -5.97
N LEU A 81 -14.92 1.12 -6.62
CA LEU A 81 -13.94 1.56 -7.61
C LEU A 81 -14.62 2.18 -8.85
N VAL A 82 -15.80 1.67 -9.23
CA VAL A 82 -16.61 2.16 -10.36
C VAL A 82 -17.39 3.44 -9.99
N ARG A 83 -17.88 3.55 -8.74
CA ARG A 83 -18.68 4.70 -8.27
C ARG A 83 -17.89 5.91 -7.76
N ALA A 84 -16.55 5.89 -7.83
CA ALA A 84 -15.69 7.02 -7.48
C ALA A 84 -15.90 7.61 -6.06
N ARG A 85 -16.47 6.85 -5.11
CA ARG A 85 -16.51 7.22 -3.67
C ARG A 85 -15.17 6.93 -3.01
N ARG A 86 -14.08 7.40 -3.63
CA ARG A 86 -12.73 7.29 -3.06
C ARG A 86 -12.38 8.59 -2.34
N PRO A 87 -11.60 8.54 -1.25
CA PRO A 87 -10.99 9.75 -0.72
C PRO A 87 -10.16 10.39 -1.83
N SER A 88 -10.37 11.68 -2.07
CA SER A 88 -9.70 12.43 -3.14
C SER A 88 -8.18 12.42 -2.95
N GLU A 89 -7.72 12.39 -1.70
CA GLU A 89 -6.32 12.56 -1.33
C GLU A 89 -5.97 11.64 -0.15
N VAL A 90 -4.91 10.85 -0.31
CA VAL A 90 -4.36 9.97 0.73
C VAL A 90 -2.91 10.36 0.98
N HIS A 91 -2.56 10.58 2.25
CA HIS A 91 -1.22 10.89 2.68
C HIS A 91 -0.57 9.64 3.23
N LEU A 92 0.60 9.27 2.69
CA LEU A 92 1.41 8.15 3.16
C LEU A 92 2.70 8.66 3.78
N ARG A 93 2.97 8.23 5.02
CA ARG A 93 4.28 8.34 5.66
C ARG A 93 4.90 6.96 5.73
N ILE A 94 6.02 6.79 5.03
CA ILE A 94 6.76 5.53 4.97
C ILE A 94 8.11 5.76 5.65
N ARG A 95 8.53 4.83 6.49
CA ARG A 95 9.86 4.80 7.10
C ARG A 95 10.43 3.39 7.01
N ARG A 96 11.73 3.29 6.79
CA ARG A 96 12.47 2.04 6.75
C ARG A 96 13.28 1.93 8.04
N HIS A 97 13.24 0.77 8.68
CA HIS A 97 14.03 0.43 9.86
C HIS A 97 14.77 -0.87 9.59
N THR A 98 16.01 -0.98 10.06
CA THR A 98 16.77 -2.22 9.92
C THR A 98 16.29 -3.25 10.93
N MET A 99 16.51 -4.54 10.65
CA MET A 99 16.15 -5.62 11.58
C MET A 99 16.84 -5.45 12.94
N GLU A 100 18.11 -5.00 12.94
CA GLU A 100 18.89 -4.76 14.16
C GLU A 100 18.28 -3.67 15.04
N GLU A 101 17.82 -2.56 14.45
CA GLU A 101 17.15 -1.47 15.18
C GLU A 101 15.86 -1.96 15.87
N VAL A 102 15.15 -2.89 15.23
CA VAL A 102 13.89 -3.44 15.75
C VAL A 102 14.15 -4.45 16.86
N LEU A 103 15.14 -5.34 16.69
CA LEU A 103 15.44 -6.40 17.65
C LEU A 103 16.13 -5.88 18.93
N ASN A 104 16.83 -4.74 18.86
CA ASN A 104 17.55 -4.18 20.00
C ASN A 104 16.62 -3.65 21.11
N ASP A 105 15.37 -3.30 20.79
CA ASP A 105 14.41 -2.79 21.77
C ASP A 105 13.11 -3.60 21.76
N ALA A 106 12.88 -4.40 22.80
CA ALA A 106 11.64 -5.17 22.96
C ALA A 106 10.37 -4.31 23.03
N ARG A 107 10.50 -3.01 23.37
CA ARG A 107 9.42 -2.03 23.40
C ARG A 107 9.38 -1.16 22.14
N TRP A 108 10.21 -1.46 21.14
CA TRP A 108 10.27 -0.72 19.88
C TRP A 108 8.88 -0.56 19.27
N LEU A 109 8.12 -1.65 19.19
CA LEU A 109 6.78 -1.66 18.59
C LEU A 109 5.80 -0.74 19.32
N ASP A 110 5.85 -0.72 20.66
CA ASP A 110 5.02 0.17 21.48
C ASP A 110 5.42 1.63 21.30
N GLY A 111 6.72 1.92 21.21
CA GLY A 111 7.24 3.24 20.87
C GLY A 111 6.77 3.72 19.49
N ARG A 112 6.82 2.85 18.48
CA ARG A 112 6.33 3.15 17.13
C ARG A 112 4.83 3.45 17.14
N TRP A 113 4.03 2.67 17.85
CA TRP A 113 2.57 2.89 17.93
C TRP A 113 2.22 4.18 18.65
N ALA A 114 2.94 4.53 19.73
CA ALA A 114 2.76 5.80 20.41
C ALA A 114 3.11 7.00 19.51
N GLU A 115 4.16 6.89 18.69
CA GLU A 115 4.48 7.92 17.68
C GLU A 115 3.37 8.04 16.64
N LYS A 116 2.89 6.92 16.09
CA LYS A 116 1.79 6.91 15.11
C LYS A 116 0.52 7.54 15.66
N ASP A 117 0.18 7.28 16.92
CA ASP A 117 -0.99 7.88 17.56
C ASP A 117 -0.88 9.41 17.63
N ARG A 118 0.30 9.94 17.96
CA ARG A 118 0.57 11.38 17.94
C ARG A 118 0.51 11.95 16.51
N LEU A 119 1.04 11.22 15.53
CA LEU A 119 0.99 11.61 14.11
C LEU A 119 -0.44 11.69 13.60
N LEU A 120 -1.29 10.73 13.93
CA LEU A 120 -2.71 10.74 13.58
C LEU A 120 -3.46 11.88 14.28
N GLY A 121 -3.17 12.14 15.55
CA GLY A 121 -3.72 13.29 16.27
C GLY A 121 -3.30 14.64 15.67
N HIS A 122 -2.06 14.75 15.17
CA HIS A 122 -1.60 15.92 14.41
C HIS A 122 -2.33 16.01 13.06
N PHE A 123 -2.43 14.90 12.33
CA PHE A 123 -3.10 14.86 11.04
C PHE A 123 -4.57 15.28 11.15
N ALA A 124 -5.28 14.82 12.18
CA ALA A 124 -6.68 15.18 12.44
C ALA A 124 -6.87 16.70 12.61
N ARG A 125 -5.90 17.41 13.19
CA ARG A 125 -5.95 18.86 13.40
C ARG A 125 -5.49 19.68 12.19
N HIS A 126 -4.47 19.20 11.47
CA HIS A 126 -3.77 19.99 10.46
C HIS A 126 -4.03 19.52 9.02
N GLY A 127 -4.67 18.37 8.83
CA GLY A 127 -4.91 17.74 7.52
C GLY A 127 -3.64 17.28 6.79
N ARG A 128 -2.48 17.29 7.47
CA ARG A 128 -1.19 16.88 6.91
C ARG A 128 -0.28 16.29 7.98
N PHE A 129 0.63 15.41 7.57
CA PHE A 129 1.69 14.92 8.46
C PHE A 129 2.73 16.02 8.70
N PRO A 130 3.36 16.05 9.89
CA PRO A 130 4.43 16.99 10.16
C PRO A 130 5.63 16.71 9.26
N ALA A 131 6.24 17.78 8.75
CA ALA A 131 7.51 17.71 8.03
C ALA A 131 8.57 17.12 8.97
N ASP A 132 9.35 16.18 8.46
CA ASP A 132 10.41 15.57 9.24
C ASP A 132 11.65 16.46 9.19
N PRO A 133 12.16 16.93 10.34
CA PRO A 133 13.31 17.82 10.39
C PRO A 133 14.59 17.16 9.85
N ARG A 134 14.65 15.83 9.73
CA ARG A 134 15.86 15.12 9.29
C ARG A 134 16.05 15.06 7.77
N GLY A 135 15.10 15.52 6.95
CA GLY A 135 15.23 15.59 5.48
C GLY A 135 15.37 14.23 4.74
N TYR A 136 15.72 13.15 5.44
CA TYR A 136 15.92 11.81 4.90
C TYR A 136 14.71 10.92 5.22
N GLY A 137 13.95 10.55 4.19
CA GLY A 137 13.11 9.36 4.20
C GLY A 137 11.60 9.56 4.31
N SER A 138 11.12 10.69 4.79
CA SER A 138 9.68 10.97 4.90
C SER A 138 9.23 11.92 3.79
N ARG A 139 9.42 11.46 2.54
CA ARG A 139 8.59 11.96 1.44
C ARG A 139 7.16 11.56 1.76
N GLY A 140 6.42 12.46 2.40
CA GLY A 140 4.98 12.36 2.48
C GLY A 140 4.47 12.33 1.05
N ARG A 141 4.25 11.15 0.49
CA ARG A 141 3.68 11.02 -0.84
C ARG A 141 2.19 11.23 -0.68
N VAL A 142 1.73 12.36 -1.22
CA VAL A 142 0.33 12.62 -1.43
C VAL A 142 -0.05 11.85 -2.68
N TYR A 143 -0.85 10.81 -2.51
CA TYR A 143 -1.40 10.05 -3.63
C TYR A 143 -2.79 10.61 -3.92
N GLU A 144 -2.88 11.35 -5.02
CA GLU A 144 -4.16 11.72 -5.58
C GLU A 144 -4.73 10.50 -6.31
N THR A 145 -5.76 9.90 -5.70
CA THR A 145 -6.27 8.59 -6.14
C THR A 145 -7.09 8.70 -7.45
N ARG A 146 -7.47 9.93 -7.84
CA ARG A 146 -8.31 10.18 -9.02
C ARG A 146 -7.53 10.07 -10.34
N THR A 147 -6.35 10.66 -10.41
CA THR A 147 -5.59 10.84 -11.66
C THR A 147 -4.97 9.53 -12.13
N HIS A 148 -4.36 8.75 -11.23
CA HIS A 148 -3.63 7.53 -11.59
C HIS A 148 -4.52 6.37 -12.06
N CYS A 149 -5.72 6.20 -11.50
CA CYS A 149 -6.64 5.16 -11.97
C CYS A 149 -7.16 5.47 -13.38
N ILE A 150 -7.45 6.75 -13.67
CA ILE A 150 -7.96 7.16 -14.98
C ILE A 150 -6.86 7.03 -16.03
N GLU A 151 -5.63 7.48 -15.74
CA GLU A 151 -4.49 7.33 -16.65
C GLU A 151 -4.18 5.86 -16.97
N GLY A 152 -4.15 4.98 -15.96
CA GLY A 152 -3.90 3.55 -16.15
C GLY A 152 -5.00 2.86 -16.95
N SER A 153 -6.27 3.18 -16.68
CA SER A 153 -7.42 2.62 -17.40
C SER A 153 -7.48 3.10 -18.85
N ILE A 154 -7.20 4.39 -19.11
CA ILE A 154 -7.16 4.94 -20.48
C ILE A 154 -5.99 4.35 -21.24
N ALA A 155 -4.79 4.30 -20.66
CA ALA A 155 -3.63 3.70 -21.32
C ALA A 155 -3.83 2.21 -21.63
N GLY A 156 -4.48 1.47 -20.73
CA GLY A 156 -4.87 0.08 -20.95
C GLY A 156 -5.87 -0.10 -22.08
N LEU A 157 -6.93 0.72 -22.12
CA LEU A 157 -7.93 0.73 -23.20
C LEU A 157 -7.31 1.14 -24.54
N CYS A 158 -6.45 2.15 -24.58
CA CYS A 158 -5.73 2.57 -25.78
C CYS A 158 -4.84 1.44 -26.30
N ARG A 159 -4.10 0.73 -25.42
CA ARG A 159 -3.29 -0.44 -25.82
C ARG A 159 -4.14 -1.58 -26.35
N LEU A 160 -5.28 -1.87 -25.72
CA LEU A 160 -6.22 -2.89 -26.18
C LEU A 160 -6.82 -2.54 -27.54
N ALA A 161 -7.15 -1.28 -27.76
CA ALA A 161 -7.68 -0.78 -29.04
C ALA A 161 -6.63 -0.78 -30.15
N MET A 162 -5.34 -0.61 -29.82
CA MET A 162 -4.23 -0.59 -30.79
C MET A 162 -3.73 -1.98 -31.18
N LEU A 163 -3.95 -3.00 -30.33
CA LEU A 163 -3.58 -4.40 -30.60
C LEU A 163 -4.10 -4.96 -31.95
N PRO A 164 -5.38 -4.82 -32.32
CA PRO A 164 -5.88 -5.34 -33.59
C PRO A 164 -5.30 -4.63 -34.83
N PHE A 165 -4.74 -3.43 -34.69
CA PHE A 165 -4.05 -2.72 -35.77
C PHE A 165 -2.55 -3.04 -35.81
N ALA A 166 -1.91 -3.22 -34.66
CA ALA A 166 -0.48 -3.50 -34.56
C ALA A 166 -0.12 -4.91 -35.07
N ILE A 167 -0.95 -5.92 -34.81
CA ILE A 167 -0.72 -7.30 -35.24
C ILE A 167 -0.66 -7.44 -36.77
N PRO A 168 -1.62 -6.94 -37.57
CA PRO A 168 -1.53 -7.05 -39.03
C PRO A 168 -0.37 -6.24 -39.61
N ILE A 169 -0.01 -5.09 -39.02
CA ILE A 169 1.17 -4.33 -39.42
C ILE A 169 2.45 -5.13 -39.18
N LEU A 170 2.59 -5.75 -38.01
CA LEU A 170 3.74 -6.60 -37.69
C LEU A 170 3.83 -7.82 -38.63
N LEU A 171 2.71 -8.47 -38.92
CA LEU A 171 2.67 -9.59 -39.87
C LEU A 171 3.03 -9.15 -41.30
N LEU A 172 2.57 -7.97 -41.74
CA LEU A 172 2.90 -7.41 -43.05
C LEU A 172 4.41 -7.22 -43.25
N PHE A 173 5.14 -6.83 -42.20
CA PHE A 173 6.60 -6.66 -42.28
C PHE A 173 7.39 -7.94 -41.97
N ALA A 174 6.89 -8.81 -41.10
CA ALA A 174 7.59 -10.04 -40.70
C ALA A 174 7.59 -11.12 -41.78
N VAL A 175 6.49 -11.28 -42.53
CA VAL A 175 6.36 -12.28 -43.62
C VAL A 175 7.35 -12.06 -44.78
N PRO A 176 7.52 -10.85 -45.34
CA PRO A 176 8.51 -10.64 -46.39
C PRO A 176 9.94 -10.74 -45.85
N LEU A 177 10.20 -10.31 -44.61
CA LEU A 177 11.52 -10.44 -44.00
C LEU A 177 11.90 -11.91 -43.78
N SER A 178 10.97 -12.74 -43.30
CA SER A 178 11.20 -14.17 -43.13
C SER A 178 11.38 -14.88 -44.47
N TRP A 179 10.66 -14.45 -45.52
CA TRP A 179 10.86 -14.94 -46.87
C TRP A 179 12.25 -14.60 -47.42
N VAL A 180 12.74 -13.38 -47.22
CA VAL A 180 14.09 -12.96 -47.62
C VAL A 180 15.16 -13.75 -46.88
N VAL A 181 15.01 -13.94 -45.57
CA VAL A 181 15.95 -14.75 -44.77
C VAL A 181 15.95 -16.21 -45.22
N LEU A 182 14.77 -16.79 -45.49
CA LEU A 182 14.64 -18.14 -46.03
C LEU A 182 15.31 -18.27 -47.41
N TRP A 183 15.13 -17.27 -48.28
CA TRP A 183 15.76 -17.23 -49.61
C TRP A 183 17.29 -17.16 -49.53
N LEU A 184 17.84 -16.43 -48.55
CA LEU A 184 19.28 -16.36 -48.31
C LEU A 184 19.86 -17.65 -47.70
N TRP A 185 19.03 -18.45 -47.03
CA TRP A 185 19.42 -19.72 -46.41
C TRP A 185 19.26 -20.94 -47.31
N LEU A 186 18.47 -20.84 -48.38
CA LEU A 186 18.31 -21.92 -49.35
C LEU A 186 19.55 -21.95 -50.28
N PRO A 187 20.28 -23.08 -50.37
CA PRO A 187 21.42 -23.19 -51.28
C PRO A 187 20.94 -23.04 -52.74
N PRO A 188 21.71 -22.37 -53.62
CA PRO A 188 21.31 -22.20 -55.01
C PRO A 188 21.14 -23.57 -55.64
N TRP A 189 19.92 -23.90 -56.06
CA TRP A 189 19.68 -25.08 -56.87
C TRP A 189 20.42 -24.85 -58.20
N ALA A 190 21.51 -25.58 -58.41
CA ALA A 190 22.14 -25.68 -59.71
C ALA A 190 21.66 -27.00 -60.31
N PRO A 191 20.77 -27.00 -61.32
CA PRO A 191 20.56 -28.22 -62.09
C PRO A 191 21.85 -28.56 -62.87
N PRO A 192 22.18 -29.86 -63.03
CA PRO A 192 23.39 -30.32 -63.70
C PRO A 192 23.40 -30.00 -65.20
#